data_AF-A0A0C2DHL4-F1
#
_entry.id   AF-A0A0C2DHL4-F1
#
_cell.length_a   1.000
_cell.length_b   1.000
_cell.length_c   1.000
_cell.angle_alpha   90.00
_cell.angle_beta   90.00
_cell.angle_gamma   90.00
#
_symmetry.space_group_name_H-M   'P 1'
#
loop_
_entity.id
_entity.type
_entity.pdbx_description
1 polymer ?
#
loop_
_entity_poly.entity_id
_entity_poly.type
_entity_poly.pdbx_seq_one_letter_code
_entity_poly.pdbx_strand_id
1 'polypeptide(L)'
;MKNVAHALARMIRSVIPVAVRQVQVRSMASVKDLPVVRLHDAKRKDVDEIIEPSVPKVPVPVLHDEAVDIGGRPPEHAEERTARIFRAAREATQSPWNNTKAWHIELDNRERWENPLMGWSST
;
A
#
# COMPACT_ATOMS: atom_id res chain seq x y z
N MET A 1 43.78 41.12 10.64
CA MET A 1 44.36 41.06 9.28
C MET A 1 43.75 39.86 8.55
N LYS A 2 42.93 40.18 7.54
CA LYS A 2 42.67 39.45 6.28
C LYS A 2 42.80 37.92 6.29
N ASN A 3 41.68 37.22 6.14
CA ASN A 3 41.44 36.41 4.93
C ASN A 3 39.96 36.03 4.81
N VAL A 4 39.28 36.81 3.97
CA VAL A 4 38.01 36.54 3.30
C VAL A 4 38.35 35.73 2.05
N ALA A 5 37.77 34.54 1.85
CA ALA A 5 37.34 34.02 0.54
C ALA A 5 36.86 32.56 0.63
N HIS A 6 35.65 32.35 0.09
CA HIS A 6 35.10 31.10 -0.44
C HIS A 6 34.75 29.99 0.58
N ALA A 7 33.59 29.35 0.55
CA ALA A 7 32.64 29.14 -0.54
C ALA A 7 31.20 29.04 0.00
N LEU A 8 30.32 29.86 -0.57
CA LEU A 8 28.90 29.56 -0.68
C LEU A 8 28.74 28.35 -1.59
N ALA A 9 28.48 27.18 -1.02
CA ALA A 9 27.96 26.05 -1.76
C ALA A 9 26.75 25.49 -1.00
N ARG A 10 25.56 25.86 -1.50
CA ARG A 10 24.28 25.22 -1.20
C ARG A 10 24.46 23.70 -1.14
N MET A 11 24.41 23.12 0.06
CA MET A 11 24.17 21.69 0.18
C MET A 11 22.67 21.48 0.00
N ILE A 12 22.22 21.41 -1.25
CA ILE A 12 20.95 20.76 -1.58
C ILE A 12 21.16 19.31 -1.15
N ARG A 13 20.63 18.93 0.01
CA ARG A 13 20.48 17.52 0.37
C ARG A 13 19.50 16.94 -0.63
N SER A 14 20.01 16.39 -1.73
CA SER A 14 19.23 15.56 -2.64
C SER A 14 18.85 14.31 -1.85
N VAL A 15 17.64 14.31 -1.30
CA VAL A 15 16.98 13.11 -0.82
C VAL A 15 16.59 12.33 -2.06
N ILE A 16 17.55 11.59 -2.62
CA ILE A 16 17.25 10.54 -3.58
C ILE A 16 16.61 9.42 -2.75
N PRO A 17 15.31 9.10 -2.93
CA PRO A 17 14.73 7.98 -2.22
C PRO A 17 15.51 6.72 -2.61
N VAL A 18 15.81 5.88 -1.62
CA VAL A 18 16.59 4.62 -1.74
C VAL A 18 16.08 3.71 -2.88
N ALA A 19 14.83 3.89 -3.32
CA ALA A 19 14.23 3.22 -4.47
C ALA A 19 14.90 3.52 -5.84
N VAL A 20 15.62 4.63 -6.02
CA VAL A 20 16.25 4.98 -7.31
C VAL A 20 17.62 4.31 -7.49
N ARG A 21 18.19 3.72 -6.42
CA ARG A 21 19.49 3.03 -6.50
C ARG A 21 19.43 1.67 -7.20
N GLN A 22 18.23 1.19 -7.56
CA GLN A 22 18.01 -0.07 -8.29
C GLN A 22 17.92 0.13 -9.81
N VAL A 23 17.94 1.37 -10.33
CA VAL A 23 17.65 1.62 -11.76
C VAL A 23 18.90 1.77 -12.63
N GLN A 24 20.10 1.90 -12.06
CA GLN A 24 21.34 2.10 -12.82
C GLN A 24 22.33 0.93 -12.69
N VAL A 25 21.88 -0.31 -12.94
CA VAL A 25 22.76 -1.41 -13.41
C VAL A 25 21.99 -2.25 -14.44
N ARG A 26 21.64 -1.63 -15.57
CA ARG A 26 21.25 -2.35 -16.78
C ARG A 26 22.23 -1.92 -17.87
N SER A 27 22.92 -2.87 -18.49
CA SER A 27 24.10 -2.73 -19.36
C SER A 27 25.39 -2.78 -18.54
N MET A 28 26.14 -3.88 -18.45
CA MET A 28 26.63 -4.78 -19.50
C MET A 28 26.65 -6.22 -18.99
N ALA A 29 25.64 -7.03 -19.30
CA ALA A 29 25.76 -8.48 -19.18
C ALA A 29 25.44 -9.04 -20.55
N SER A 30 26.42 -9.69 -21.18
CA SER A 30 26.13 -10.59 -22.29
C SER A 30 25.12 -11.62 -21.77
N VAL A 31 24.16 -12.07 -22.57
CA VAL A 31 23.10 -13.02 -22.16
C VAL A 31 23.65 -14.27 -21.45
N LYS A 32 24.95 -14.56 -21.60
CA LYS A 32 25.70 -15.62 -20.91
C LYS A 32 25.97 -15.37 -19.41
N ASP A 33 25.95 -14.13 -18.94
CA ASP A 33 26.41 -13.75 -17.59
C ASP A 33 25.26 -13.46 -16.61
N LEU A 34 24.01 -13.60 -17.04
CA LEU A 34 22.87 -13.55 -16.14
C LEU A 34 22.75 -14.91 -15.43
N PRO A 35 22.60 -14.97 -14.10
CA PRO A 35 22.33 -16.23 -13.42
C PRO A 35 20.98 -16.76 -13.91
N VAL A 36 21.05 -17.71 -14.85
CA VAL A 36 19.86 -18.45 -15.32
C VAL A 36 19.51 -19.42 -14.22
N VAL A 37 18.47 -19.10 -13.45
CA VAL A 37 17.92 -20.01 -12.44
C VAL A 37 17.48 -21.27 -13.16
N ARG A 38 18.25 -22.37 -13.04
CA ARG A 38 17.85 -23.67 -13.56
C ARG A 38 16.88 -24.30 -12.56
N LEU A 39 15.95 -25.11 -13.06
CA LEU A 39 14.99 -25.82 -12.21
C LEU A 39 15.67 -26.67 -11.11
N HIS A 40 16.90 -27.12 -11.34
CA HIS A 40 17.70 -27.89 -10.39
C HIS A 40 18.38 -27.03 -9.31
N ASP A 41 18.55 -25.72 -9.54
CA ASP A 41 19.14 -24.79 -8.56
C ASP A 41 18.10 -24.33 -7.52
N ALA A 42 16.81 -24.59 -7.78
CA ALA A 42 15.73 -24.27 -6.88
C ALA A 42 15.72 -25.25 -5.68
N LYS A 43 16.30 -24.83 -4.56
CA LYS A 43 16.16 -25.53 -3.28
C LYS A 43 14.69 -25.52 -2.87
N ARG A 44 14.01 -26.67 -2.97
CA ARG A 44 12.64 -26.85 -2.48
C ARG A 44 12.68 -26.71 -0.96
N LYS A 45 11.87 -25.80 -0.43
CA LYS A 45 11.58 -25.75 1.00
C LYS A 45 10.57 -26.83 1.32
N ASP A 46 10.72 -27.48 2.46
CA ASP A 46 9.77 -28.48 2.91
C ASP A 46 8.44 -27.82 3.27
N VAL A 47 7.35 -28.57 3.09
CA VAL A 47 5.99 -28.07 3.29
C VAL A 47 5.80 -27.59 4.73
N ASP A 48 6.41 -28.27 5.69
CA ASP A 48 6.35 -27.94 7.11
C ASP A 48 7.03 -26.59 7.42
N GLU A 49 8.12 -26.23 6.72
CA GLU A 49 8.77 -24.91 6.84
C GLU A 49 7.90 -23.75 6.31
N ILE A 50 6.94 -24.05 5.43
CA ILE A 50 6.00 -23.06 4.87
C ILE A 50 4.77 -22.92 5.78
N ILE A 51 4.36 -24.02 6.40
CA ILE A 51 3.20 -24.08 7.30
C ILE A 51 3.53 -23.46 8.65
N GLU A 52 4.77 -23.64 9.14
CA GLU A 52 5.19 -23.02 10.38
C GLU A 52 5.34 -21.49 10.22
N PRO A 53 4.57 -20.67 10.96
CA PRO A 53 4.85 -19.26 11.04
C PRO A 53 6.17 -19.08 11.80
N SER A 54 7.28 -19.01 11.07
CA SER A 54 8.63 -18.80 11.62
C SER A 54 8.79 -17.51 12.44
N VAL A 55 7.80 -16.62 12.43
CA VAL A 55 7.77 -15.42 13.26
C VAL A 55 6.53 -15.50 14.15
N PRO A 56 6.68 -15.56 15.48
CA PRO A 56 5.53 -15.43 16.37
C PRO A 56 4.88 -14.07 16.07
N LYS A 57 3.57 -14.09 15.78
CA LYS A 57 2.78 -12.87 15.63
C LYS A 57 2.76 -12.18 16.98
N VAL A 58 3.73 -11.30 17.24
CA VAL A 58 3.75 -10.48 18.44
C VAL A 58 2.54 -9.56 18.34
N PRO A 59 1.57 -9.64 19.28
CA PRO A 59 0.52 -8.65 19.33
C PRO A 59 1.19 -7.33 19.67
N VAL A 60 1.29 -6.44 18.68
CA VAL A 60 1.73 -5.06 18.91
C VAL A 60 0.56 -4.38 19.63
N PRO A 61 0.71 -3.97 20.90
CA PRO A 61 -0.33 -3.23 21.57
C PRO A 61 -0.41 -1.86 20.89
N VAL A 62 -1.48 -1.63 20.13
CA VAL A 62 -1.81 -0.30 19.62
C VAL A 62 -2.37 0.48 20.80
N LEU A 63 -1.48 1.21 21.48
CA LEU A 63 -1.79 2.05 22.62
C LEU A 63 -2.40 3.36 22.10
N HIS A 64 -3.73 3.45 22.12
CA HIS A 64 -4.52 4.64 21.76
C HIS A 64 -4.41 5.09 20.28
N ASP A 65 -5.56 5.19 19.63
CA ASP A 65 -5.63 5.63 18.24
C ASP A 65 -5.93 7.14 18.21
N GLU A 66 -4.87 7.96 18.38
CA GLU A 66 -4.96 9.44 18.39
C GLU A 66 -5.67 10.00 17.16
N ALA A 67 -5.65 9.26 16.05
CA ALA A 67 -6.32 9.62 14.81
C ALA A 67 -7.85 9.63 14.92
N VAL A 68 -8.43 8.79 15.79
CA VAL A 68 -9.88 8.72 16.00
C VAL A 68 -10.37 9.98 16.74
N ASP A 69 -9.64 10.41 17.76
CA ASP A 69 -10.01 11.56 18.60
C ASP A 69 -9.93 12.89 17.84
N ILE A 70 -8.96 13.03 16.93
CA ILE A 70 -8.79 14.24 16.11
C ILE A 70 -9.79 14.29 14.95
N GLY A 71 -10.27 13.12 14.49
CA GLY A 71 -11.09 12.98 13.28
C GLY A 71 -12.48 13.60 13.34
N GLY A 72 -12.96 14.02 14.53
CA GLY A 72 -14.26 14.67 14.72
C GLY A 72 -15.47 13.82 14.32
N ARG A 73 -15.26 12.53 14.08
CA ARG A 73 -16.32 11.58 13.72
C ARG A 73 -17.13 11.25 14.98
N PRO A 74 -18.47 11.28 14.93
CA PRO A 74 -19.29 10.79 16.03
C PRO A 74 -18.95 9.32 16.38
N PRO A 75 -18.95 8.96 17.68
CA PRO A 75 -18.54 7.62 18.13
C PRO A 75 -19.41 6.51 17.52
N GLU A 76 -20.71 6.78 17.29
CA GLU A 76 -21.64 5.87 16.61
C GLU A 76 -21.14 5.41 15.22
N HIS A 77 -20.39 6.23 14.50
CA HIS A 77 -19.86 5.88 13.18
C HIS A 77 -18.44 5.30 13.21
N ALA A 78 -17.81 5.24 14.39
CA ALA A 78 -16.51 4.62 14.58
C ALA A 78 -16.66 3.13 14.94
N GLU A 79 -17.59 2.80 15.83
CA GLU A 79 -17.71 1.44 16.38
C GLU A 79 -18.71 0.55 15.63
N GLU A 80 -19.83 1.11 15.14
CA GLU A 80 -20.90 0.30 14.55
C GLU A 80 -20.64 -0.12 13.10
N ARG A 81 -19.79 0.64 12.39
CA ARG A 81 -19.61 0.47 10.95
C ARG A 81 -18.49 -0.51 10.64
N THR A 82 -18.77 -1.44 9.74
CA THR A 82 -17.76 -2.40 9.28
C THR A 82 -17.16 -1.94 7.95
N ALA A 83 -15.83 -1.86 7.89
CA ALA A 83 -15.10 -1.55 6.67
C ALA A 83 -14.73 -2.83 5.91
N ARG A 84 -15.03 -2.85 4.60
CA ARG A 84 -14.60 -3.90 3.67
C ARG A 84 -13.43 -3.40 2.83
N ILE A 85 -12.29 -4.08 2.94
CA ILE A 85 -11.08 -3.78 2.16
C ILE A 85 -10.94 -4.83 1.06
N PHE A 86 -10.98 -4.42 -0.21
CA PHE A 86 -10.92 -5.34 -1.34
C PHE A 86 -10.35 -4.67 -2.59
N ARG A 87 -9.95 -5.48 -3.58
CA ARG A 87 -9.71 -5.00 -4.94
C ARG A 87 -10.98 -5.14 -5.75
N ALA A 88 -11.38 -4.07 -6.43
CA ALA A 88 -12.60 -4.07 -7.22
C ALA A 88 -12.55 -5.17 -8.30
N ALA A 89 -13.65 -5.90 -8.44
CA ALA A 89 -13.81 -6.86 -9.52
C ALA A 89 -13.88 -6.12 -10.86
N ARG A 90 -13.52 -6.81 -11.95
CA ARG A 90 -13.68 -6.25 -13.29
C ARG A 90 -15.16 -6.23 -13.66
N GLU A 91 -15.62 -5.12 -14.25
CA GLU A 91 -16.94 -5.06 -14.87
C GLU A 91 -17.06 -6.09 -15.99
N ALA A 92 -18.13 -6.89 -15.96
CA ALA A 92 -18.28 -8.02 -16.88
C ALA A 92 -18.50 -7.57 -18.34
N THR A 93 -19.14 -6.42 -18.53
CA THR A 93 -19.51 -5.88 -19.86
C THR A 93 -18.37 -5.20 -20.59
N GLN A 94 -17.30 -4.82 -19.88
CA GLN A 94 -16.17 -4.08 -20.44
C GLN A 94 -14.88 -4.90 -20.41
N SER A 95 -14.04 -4.73 -21.43
CA SER A 95 -12.75 -5.40 -21.53
C SER A 95 -11.59 -4.76 -20.74
N PRO A 96 -11.55 -3.44 -20.46
CA PRO A 96 -10.40 -2.83 -19.78
C PRO A 96 -10.24 -3.29 -18.32
N TRP A 97 -9.00 -3.52 -17.90
CA TRP A 97 -8.65 -3.95 -16.54
C TRP A 97 -8.20 -2.83 -15.61
N ASN A 98 -8.21 -1.58 -16.08
CA ASN A 98 -7.55 -0.49 -15.36
C ASN A 98 -8.20 -0.18 -13.99
N ASN A 99 -9.49 -0.48 -13.82
CA ASN A 99 -10.23 -0.24 -12.57
C ASN A 99 -9.92 -1.26 -11.45
N THR A 100 -9.20 -2.34 -11.74
CA THR A 100 -8.99 -3.45 -10.77
C THR A 100 -7.69 -3.35 -9.96
N LYS A 101 -6.84 -2.35 -10.26
CA LYS A 101 -5.50 -2.22 -9.68
C LYS A 101 -5.51 -1.60 -8.28
N ALA A 102 -6.48 -0.73 -8.00
CA ALA A 102 -6.58 -0.02 -6.73
C ALA A 102 -7.20 -0.89 -5.64
N TRP A 103 -6.81 -0.63 -4.40
CA TRP A 103 -7.52 -1.13 -3.23
C TRP A 103 -8.63 -0.15 -2.86
N HIS A 104 -9.80 -0.69 -2.59
CA HIS A 104 -10.98 0.07 -2.18
C HIS A 104 -11.32 -0.26 -0.74
N ILE A 105 -11.81 0.76 -0.04
CA ILE A 105 -12.36 0.66 1.31
C ILE A 105 -13.80 1.12 1.20
N GLU A 106 -14.73 0.21 1.44
CA GLU A 106 -16.17 0.51 1.48
C GLU A 106 -16.70 0.32 2.90
N LEU A 107 -17.68 1.14 3.27
CA LEU A 107 -18.44 0.96 4.50
C LEU A 107 -19.72 0.19 4.21
N ASP A 108 -20.32 -0.35 5.26
CA ASP A 108 -21.62 -1.00 5.22
C ASP A 108 -22.73 -0.08 4.68
N ASN A 109 -23.65 -0.67 3.90
CA ASN A 109 -24.82 0.05 3.39
C ASN A 109 -25.88 0.17 4.50
N ARG A 110 -26.29 1.41 4.81
CA ARG A 110 -27.42 1.70 5.72
C ARG A 110 -28.75 1.79 4.96
N GLU A 111 -29.83 2.01 5.71
CA GLU A 111 -31.17 2.18 5.18
C GLU A 111 -31.22 3.30 4.14
N ARG A 112 -31.96 3.05 3.06
CA ARG A 112 -32.31 4.04 2.06
C ARG A 112 -33.82 4.11 2.00
N TRP A 113 -34.39 5.30 2.12
CA TRP A 113 -35.84 5.50 2.05
C TRP A 113 -36.22 6.45 0.92
N GLU A 114 -37.49 6.40 0.52
CA GLU A 114 -38.04 7.26 -0.51
C GLU A 114 -38.52 8.58 0.10
N ASN A 115 -38.07 9.71 -0.47
CA ASN A 115 -38.57 11.01 -0.09
C ASN A 115 -40.04 11.18 -0.55
N PRO A 116 -41.01 11.44 0.36
CA PRO A 116 -42.44 11.50 0.02
C PRO A 116 -42.84 12.55 -1.04
N LEU A 117 -42.04 13.60 -1.23
CA LEU A 117 -42.37 14.68 -2.17
C LEU A 117 -41.87 14.38 -3.59
N MET A 118 -40.60 13.97 -3.71
CA MET A 118 -39.89 13.87 -5.00
C MET A 118 -39.53 12.44 -5.41
N GLY A 119 -39.72 11.45 -4.53
CA GLY A 119 -39.35 10.05 -4.78
C GLY A 119 -37.84 9.77 -4.77
N TRP A 120 -37.04 10.70 -4.24
CA TRP A 120 -35.58 10.54 -4.21
C TRP A 120 -35.13 9.56 -3.13
N SER A 121 -34.06 8.82 -3.41
CA SER A 121 -33.42 7.98 -2.40
C SER A 121 -32.69 8.85 -1.38
N SER A 122 -33.25 8.92 -0.18
CA SER A 122 -32.65 9.54 1.00
C SER A 122 -31.87 8.48 1.80
N THR A 123 -30.89 8.92 2.59
CA THR A 123 -29.93 8.09 3.35
C THR A 123 -29.69 8.68 4.72
#